data_AF-A0A2G9YHV8-F1
#
_entry.id   AF-A0A2G9YHV8-F1
#
_cell.length_a   1.000
_cell.length_b   1.000
_cell.length_c   1.000
_cell.angle_alpha   90.00
_cell.angle_beta   90.00
_cell.angle_gamma   90.00
#
_symmetry.space_group_name_H-M   'P 1'
#
loop_
_entity.id
_entity.type
_entity.pdbx_description
1 polymer ?
#
loop_
_entity_poly.entity_id
_entity_poly.type
_entity_poly.pdbx_seq_one_letter_code
_entity_poly.pdbx_strand_id
1 'polypeptide(L)' 'MNNNFKTRKVKSVQSLGEKLEAARLRRTSLSLPEIAKKINIQKEYLHYLEAGRYDQLPADVY' A
#
# COMPACT_ATOMS: atom_id res chain seq x y z
N MET A 1 18.33 17.67 -32.38
CA MET A 1 17.17 17.49 -31.48
C MET A 1 17.71 17.01 -30.14
N ASN A 2 17.93 17.91 -29.18
CA ASN A 2 18.52 17.55 -27.89
C ASN A 2 17.45 17.57 -26.80
N ASN A 3 16.88 16.40 -26.50
CA ASN A 3 15.98 16.24 -25.37
C ASN A 3 16.80 16.16 -24.07
N ASN A 4 16.94 17.30 -23.41
CA ASN A 4 17.65 17.44 -22.15
C ASN A 4 16.75 17.03 -20.96
N PHE A 5 16.41 15.74 -20.85
CA PHE A 5 15.64 15.22 -19.71
C PHE A 5 16.49 15.27 -18.44
N LYS A 6 16.06 16.08 -17.45
CA LYS A 6 16.65 16.12 -16.11
C LYS A 6 15.88 15.21 -15.17
N THR A 7 16.45 14.07 -14.82
CA THR A 7 15.87 13.16 -13.81
C THR A 7 16.11 13.74 -12.42
N ARG A 8 15.07 14.25 -11.76
CA ARG A 8 15.14 14.59 -10.33
C ARG A 8 14.82 13.33 -9.54
N LYS A 9 15.70 12.95 -8.59
CA LYS A 9 15.32 11.96 -7.56
C LYS A 9 14.16 12.55 -6.77
N VAL A 10 12.97 11.98 -6.92
CA VAL A 10 11.80 12.36 -6.13
C VAL A 10 12.16 12.08 -4.67
N LYS A 11 12.19 13.11 -3.82
CA LYS A 11 12.31 12.92 -2.37
C LYS A 11 11.22 11.93 -1.95
N SER A 12 11.59 10.89 -1.20
CA SER A 12 10.76 9.73 -0.84
C SER A 12 9.38 10.16 -0.33
N VAL A 13 8.42 10.30 -1.24
CA VAL A 13 7.02 10.48 -0.88
C VAL A 13 6.59 9.12 -0.37
N GLN A 14 6.07 9.10 0.87
CA GLN A 14 5.55 7.89 1.48
C GLN A 14 4.56 7.21 0.51
N SER A 15 4.83 5.95 0.21
CA SER A 15 4.00 5.09 -0.63
C SER A 15 2.62 4.88 0.00
N LEU A 16 1.67 4.42 -0.81
CA LEU A 16 0.34 4.06 -0.31
C LEU A 16 0.42 2.98 0.78
N GLY A 17 1.24 1.94 0.57
CA GLY A 17 1.40 0.85 1.53
C GLY A 17 1.90 1.32 2.89
N GLU A 18 2.92 2.18 2.90
CA GLU A 18 3.44 2.79 4.14
C GLU A 18 2.39 3.69 4.82
N LYS A 19 1.52 4.36 4.06
CA LYS A 19 0.41 5.16 4.63
C LYS A 19 -0.66 4.27 5.26
N LEU A 20 -0.99 3.15 4.63
CA LEU A 20 -1.95 2.17 5.15
C LEU A 20 -1.44 1.53 6.43
N GLU A 21 -0.18 1.08 6.44
CA GLU A 21 0.46 0.51 7.63
C GLU A 21 0.51 1.54 8.77
N ALA A 22 0.91 2.78 8.47
CA ALA A 22 0.92 3.85 9.46
C ALA A 22 -0.48 4.15 10.01
N ALA A 23 -1.52 4.13 9.17
CA ALA A 23 -2.89 4.31 9.63
C ALA A 23 -3.33 3.17 10.57
N ARG A 24 -3.04 1.92 10.20
CA ARG A 24 -3.36 0.75 11.04
C ARG A 24 -2.64 0.80 12.38
N LEU A 25 -1.32 0.97 12.37
CA LEU A 25 -0.50 0.94 13.59
C LEU A 25 -0.66 2.19 14.45
N ARG A 26 -0.60 3.40 13.86
CA ARG A 26 -0.52 4.64 14.64
C ARG A 26 -1.88 5.20 15.05
N ARG A 27 -2.94 4.95 14.26
CA ARG A 27 -4.28 5.50 14.56
C ARG A 27 -5.18 4.52 15.28
N THR A 28 -4.95 3.23 15.10
CA THR A 28 -5.85 2.20 15.65
C THR A 28 -5.14 1.17 16.53
N SER A 29 -3.81 1.04 16.41
CA SER A 29 -3.02 -0.01 17.07
C SER A 29 -3.51 -1.43 16.79
N LEU A 30 -4.24 -1.64 15.69
CA LEU A 30 -4.80 -2.92 15.31
C LEU A 30 -3.79 -3.77 14.53
N SER A 31 -3.81 -5.06 14.78
CA SER A 31 -3.15 -6.06 13.95
C SER A 31 -3.90 -6.24 12.62
N LEU A 32 -3.22 -6.84 11.62
CA LEU A 32 -3.83 -7.21 10.34
C LEU A 32 -5.14 -8.02 10.47
N PRO A 33 -5.22 -9.10 11.30
CA PRO A 33 -6.47 -9.85 11.43
C PRO A 33 -7.60 -9.06 12.09
N GLU A 34 -7.30 -8.11 12.98
CA GLU A 34 -8.33 -7.28 13.63
C GLU A 34 -8.91 -6.25 12.65
N ILE A 35 -8.05 -5.55 11.90
CA ILE A 35 -8.54 -4.59 10.91
C ILE A 35 -9.26 -5.30 9.75
N ALA A 36 -8.77 -6.47 9.32
CA ALA A 36 -9.39 -7.29 8.27
C ALA A 36 -10.87 -7.59 8.59
N LYS A 37 -11.15 -8.00 9.83
CA LYS A 37 -12.52 -8.21 10.32
C LYS A 37 -13.33 -6.91 10.37
N LYS A 38 -12.70 -5.79 10.73
CA LYS A 38 -13.39 -4.50 10.90
C LYS A 38 -13.83 -3.88 9.57
N ILE A 39 -13.04 -4.04 8.50
CA ILE A 39 -13.31 -3.44 7.18
C ILE A 39 -13.77 -4.47 6.13
N ASN A 40 -13.94 -5.73 6.52
CA ASN A 40 -14.36 -6.84 5.66
C ASN A 40 -13.47 -7.03 4.42
N ILE A 41 -12.15 -6.92 4.59
CA ILE A 41 -11.15 -7.25 3.55
C ILE A 41 -10.27 -8.36 4.10
N GLN A 42 -9.96 -9.37 3.28
CA GLN A 42 -9.08 -10.48 3.68
C GLN A 42 -7.71 -9.96 4.12
N LYS A 43 -7.13 -10.57 5.16
CA LYS A 43 -5.85 -10.11 5.73
C LYS A 43 -4.72 -10.15 4.69
N GLU A 44 -4.77 -11.12 3.78
CA GLU A 44 -3.79 -11.35 2.72
C GLU A 44 -3.73 -10.15 1.78
N TYR A 45 -4.89 -9.64 1.38
CA TYR A 45 -4.96 -8.48 0.49
C TYR A 45 -4.49 -7.20 1.19
N LEU A 46 -4.81 -7.03 2.48
CA LEU A 46 -4.28 -5.91 3.27
C LEU A 46 -2.77 -5.98 3.42
N HIS A 47 -2.22 -7.19 3.62
CA HIS A 47 -0.78 -7.39 3.63
C HIS A 47 -0.13 -7.00 2.29
N TYR A 48 -0.72 -7.42 1.16
CA TYR A 48 -0.22 -7.05 -0.17
C TYR A 48 -0.29 -5.54 -0.43
N LEU A 49 -1.36 -4.87 -0.01
CA LEU A 49 -1.51 -3.43 -0.10
C LEU A 49 -0.46 -2.68 0.75
N GLU A 50 -0.27 -3.09 2.01
CA GLU A 50 0.74 -2.50 2.90
C GLU A 50 2.17 -2.76 2.41
N ALA A 51 2.44 -3.94 1.82
CA ALA A 51 3.75 -4.31 1.27
C ALA A 51 4.01 -3.79 -0.15
N GLY A 52 3.04 -3.12 -0.79
CA GLY A 52 3.13 -2.65 -2.17
C GLY A 52 3.18 -3.77 -3.23
N ARG A 53 2.75 -4.99 -2.90
CA ARG A 53 2.75 -6.17 -3.77
C ARG A 53 1.45 -6.31 -4.56
N TYR A 54 1.19 -5.33 -5.42
CA TYR A 54 -0.06 -5.28 -6.19
C TYR A 54 -0.20 -6.43 -7.20
N ASP A 55 0.92 -7.03 -7.58
CA ASP A 55 1.00 -8.22 -8.43
C ASP A 55 0.39 -9.48 -7.79
N GLN A 56 0.26 -9.50 -6.45
CA GLN A 56 -0.33 -10.60 -5.69
C GLN A 56 -1.84 -10.39 -5.41
N LEU A 57 -2.39 -9.22 -5.78
CA LEU A 57 -3.82 -9.00 -5.67
C LEU A 57 -4.57 -9.84 -6.71
N PRO A 58 -5.77 -10.35 -6.37
CA PRO A 58 -6.59 -11.05 -7.35
C PRO A 58 -6.81 -10.15 -8.56
N ALA A 59 -6.68 -10.74 -9.76
CA ALA A 59 -6.98 -10.02 -10.99
C ALA A 59 -8.43 -9.53 -10.95
N ASP A 60 -8.67 -8.35 -11.52
CA ASP A 60 -10.01 -7.81 -11.64
C ASP A 60 -10.82 -8.76 -12.54
N VAL A 61 -11.80 -9.44 -11.97
CA VAL A 61 -12.69 -10.34 -12.72
C VAL A 61 -13.92 -9.52 -13.06
N TYR A 62 -13.96 -8.99 -14.29
CA TYR A 62 -15.17 -8.37 -14.86
C TYR A 62 -16.04 -9.41 -15.55
#